data_AF-H8XNS0-F1
#
_entry.id   AF-H8XNS0-F1
#
_cell.length_a   1.000
_cell.length_b   1.000
_cell.length_c   1.000
_cell.angle_alpha   90.00
_cell.angle_beta   90.00
_cell.angle_gamma   90.00
#
_symmetry.space_group_name_H-M   'P 1'
#
loop_
_entity.id
_entity.type
_entity.pdbx_description
1 polymer ?
#
loop_
_entity_poly.entity_id
_entity_poly.type
_entity_poly.pdbx_seq_one_letter_code
_entity_poly.pdbx_strand_id
1 'polypeptide(L)'
;MEQILNFKIEIPDEFKNEIISGVVTQIKDLMLNNKAENQNDLLSRAETANLLKISLVKLWQLTKDKVIPVYKIGNKVLYKRSEVEQLFNSNLL
;
A
#
# COMPACT_ATOMS: atom_id res chain seq x y z
N MET A 1 2.79 -14.21 -61.60
CA MET A 1 3.30 -13.41 -60.47
C MET A 1 2.24 -13.45 -59.40
N GLU A 2 2.53 -14.10 -58.28
CA GLU A 2 1.60 -14.25 -57.16
C GLU A 2 1.53 -12.95 -56.35
N GLN A 3 0.32 -12.46 -56.09
CA GLN A 3 0.10 -11.34 -55.17
C GLN A 3 -0.17 -11.92 -53.78
N ILE A 4 0.67 -11.58 -52.81
CA ILE A 4 0.44 -11.91 -51.40
C ILE A 4 -0.48 -10.84 -50.82
N LEU A 5 -1.65 -11.28 -50.34
CA LEU A 5 -2.64 -10.42 -49.69
C LEU A 5 -2.35 -10.35 -48.19
N ASN A 6 -1.89 -9.19 -47.70
CA ASN A 6 -1.71 -8.93 -46.27
C ASN A 6 -3.06 -8.55 -45.63
N PHE A 7 -3.61 -9.45 -44.81
CA PHE A 7 -4.72 -9.11 -43.92
C PHE A 7 -4.19 -8.43 -42.66
N LYS A 8 -4.65 -7.21 -42.40
CA LYS A 8 -4.42 -6.51 -41.14
C LYS A 8 -5.65 -6.73 -40.25
N ILE A 9 -5.46 -7.39 -39.11
CA ILE A 9 -6.51 -7.55 -38.10
C ILE A 9 -6.56 -6.26 -37.29
N GLU A 10 -7.62 -5.47 -37.45
CA GLU A 10 -7.88 -4.31 -36.60
C GLU A 10 -8.85 -4.71 -35.50
N ILE A 11 -8.40 -4.57 -34.25
CA ILE A 11 -9.24 -4.85 -33.08
C ILE A 11 -10.32 -3.76 -33.02
N PRO A 12 -11.62 -4.13 -33.01
CA PRO A 12 -12.70 -3.17 -32.91
C PRO A 12 -12.54 -2.29 -31.67
N ASP A 13 -12.80 -0.99 -31.81
CA ASP A 13 -12.69 -0.05 -30.70
C ASP A 13 -13.70 -0.35 -29.58
N GLU A 14 -14.85 -0.93 -29.94
CA GLU A 14 -15.85 -1.44 -28.99
C GLU A 14 -15.25 -2.51 -28.05
N PHE A 15 -14.49 -3.47 -28.60
CA PHE A 15 -13.83 -4.50 -27.81
C PHE A 15 -12.76 -3.91 -26.88
N LYS A 16 -11.98 -2.91 -27.35
CA LYS A 16 -11.00 -2.23 -26.50
C LYS A 16 -11.69 -1.52 -25.32
N ASN A 17 -12.80 -0.85 -25.58
CA ASN A 17 -13.55 -0.13 -24.57
C ASN A 17 -14.15 -1.07 -23.51
N GLU A 18 -14.66 -2.23 -23.94
CA GLU A 18 -15.19 -3.25 -23.02
C GLU A 18 -14.08 -3.79 -22.10
N ILE A 19 -12.90 -4.13 -22.65
CA ILE A 19 -11.75 -4.57 -21.87
C ILE A 19 -11.31 -3.49 -20.88
N ILE A 20 -11.18 -2.24 -21.33
CA ILE A 20 -10.79 -1.12 -20.46
C ILE A 20 -11.81 -0.94 -19.33
N SER A 21 -13.11 -0.99 -19.64
CA SER A 21 -14.17 -0.87 -18.63
C SER A 21 -14.13 -1.98 -17.59
N GLY A 22 -13.94 -3.24 -18.04
CA GLY A 22 -13.79 -4.39 -17.15
C GLY A 22 -12.57 -4.24 -16.23
N VAL A 23 -11.42 -3.87 -16.79
CA VAL A 23 -10.18 -3.66 -16.03
C VAL A 23 -10.33 -2.52 -15.02
N VAL A 24 -10.91 -1.38 -15.41
CA VAL A 24 -11.12 -0.23 -14.51
C VAL A 24 -12.05 -0.59 -13.36
N THR A 25 -13.11 -1.36 -13.62
CA THR A 25 -14.05 -1.82 -12.58
C THR A 25 -13.35 -2.70 -11.56
N GLN A 26 -12.59 -3.70 -12.03
CA GLN A 26 -11.84 -4.59 -11.15
C GLN A 26 -10.79 -3.83 -10.31
N ILE A 27 -10.07 -2.87 -10.90
CA ILE A 27 -9.12 -2.03 -10.16
C ILE A 27 -9.83 -1.20 -9.08
N LYS A 28 -11.00 -0.63 -9.38
CA LYS A 28 -11.79 0.13 -8.39
C LYS A 28 -12.23 -0.74 -7.23
N ASP A 29 -12.70 -1.95 -7.49
CA ASP A 29 -13.13 -2.88 -6.44
C ASP A 29 -11.95 -3.28 -5.54
N LEU A 30 -10.78 -3.56 -6.12
CA LEU A 30 -9.56 -3.84 -5.35
C LEU A 30 -9.15 -2.66 -4.47
N MET A 31 -9.22 -1.43 -4.98
CA MET A 31 -8.89 -0.22 -4.23
C MET A 31 -9.86 0.05 -3.07
N LEU A 32 -11.16 -0.20 -3.27
CA LEU A 32 -12.19 -0.03 -2.24
C LEU A 32 -12.04 -1.07 -1.13
N ASN A 33 -11.77 -2.32 -1.50
CA ASN A 33 -11.58 -3.41 -0.55
C ASN A 33 -10.29 -3.25 0.27
N ASN A 34 -9.29 -2.53 -0.24
CA ASN A 34 -8.04 -2.25 0.49
C ASN A 34 -8.17 -1.11 1.53
N LYS A 35 -9.24 -0.29 1.49
CA LYS A 35 -9.40 0.86 2.41
C LYS A 35 -9.92 0.49 3.81
N ALA A 36 -10.35 -0.75 4.03
CA ALA A 36 -11.19 -1.11 5.18
C ALA A 36 -10.46 -1.40 6.51
N GLU A 37 -9.12 -1.40 6.58
CA GLU A 37 -8.39 -1.76 7.82
C GLU A 37 -7.94 -0.57 8.71
N ASN A 38 -8.41 0.65 8.46
CA ASN A 38 -8.07 1.83 9.26
C ASN A 38 -8.86 1.92 10.58
N GLN A 39 -8.94 0.83 11.36
CA GLN A 39 -9.74 0.82 12.59
C GLN A 39 -8.92 0.98 13.88
N ASN A 40 -7.59 1.04 13.81
CA ASN A 40 -6.75 1.43 14.93
C ASN A 40 -5.63 2.36 14.46
N ASP A 41 -5.90 3.66 14.52
CA ASP A 41 -4.94 4.70 14.17
C ASP A 41 -3.69 4.66 15.06
N LEU A 42 -3.79 4.16 16.30
CA LEU A 42 -2.71 4.16 17.27
C LEU A 42 -2.31 2.73 17.66
N LEU A 43 -1.03 2.44 17.47
CA LEU A 43 -0.38 1.17 17.81
C LEU A 43 0.48 1.34 19.06
N SER A 44 0.44 0.36 19.95
CA SER A 44 1.40 0.23 21.05
C SER A 44 2.79 -0.18 20.53
N ARG A 45 3.83 -0.03 21.36
CA ARG A 45 5.19 -0.50 21.03
C ARG A 45 5.24 -1.95 20.54
N ALA A 46 4.46 -2.84 21.14
CA ALA A 46 4.45 -4.26 20.76
C ALA A 46 3.82 -4.46 19.39
N GLU A 47 2.69 -3.78 19.13
CA GLU A 47 2.00 -3.85 17.84
C GLU A 47 2.85 -3.25 16.72
N THR A 48 3.50 -2.10 16.95
CA THR A 48 4.39 -1.48 15.97
C THR A 48 5.60 -2.36 15.65
N ALA A 49 6.20 -3.00 16.66
CA ALA A 49 7.32 -3.92 16.46
C ALA A 49 6.88 -5.15 15.64
N ASN A 50 5.70 -5.69 15.92
CA ASN A 50 5.12 -6.81 15.17
C ASN A 50 4.78 -6.41 13.73
N LEU A 51 4.23 -5.21 13.51
CA LEU A 51 3.90 -4.68 12.18
C LEU A 51 5.14 -4.56 11.30
N LEU A 52 6.22 -3.99 11.86
CA LEU A 52 7.50 -3.82 11.17
C LEU A 52 8.36 -5.09 11.15
N LYS A 53 7.95 -6.15 11.85
CA LYS A 53 8.72 -7.39 12.07
C LYS A 53 10.15 -7.14 12.60
N ILE A 54 10.27 -6.21 13.55
CA ILE A 54 11.55 -5.86 14.19
C ILE A 54 11.51 -6.14 15.70
N SER A 55 12.68 -6.20 16.34
CA SER A 55 12.76 -6.32 17.80
C SER A 55 12.33 -5.02 18.50
N LEU A 56 11.81 -5.13 19.72
CA LEU A 56 11.47 -3.98 20.57
C LEU A 56 12.66 -3.04 20.85
N VAL A 57 13.88 -3.59 20.81
CA VAL A 57 15.13 -2.84 20.98
C VAL A 57 15.41 -2.01 19.73
N LYS A 58 15.27 -2.58 18.53
CA LYS A 58 15.42 -1.84 17.27
C LYS A 58 14.36 -0.75 17.13
N LEU A 59 13.10 -1.04 17.49
CA LEU A 59 12.05 -0.02 17.51
C LEU A 59 12.39 1.14 18.46
N TRP A 60 12.97 0.84 19.62
CA TRP A 60 13.40 1.87 20.57
C TRP A 60 14.54 2.73 20.02
N GLN A 61 15.52 2.13 19.33
CA GLN A 61 16.58 2.88 18.63
C GLN A 61 15.97 3.83 17.59
N LEU A 62 15.08 3.34 16.72
CA LEU A 62 14.40 4.15 15.71
C LEU A 62 13.57 5.29 16.32
N THR A 63 12.94 5.05 17.47
CA THR A 63 12.21 6.08 18.22
C THR A 63 13.16 7.12 18.82
N LYS A 64 14.30 6.68 19.36
CA LYS A 64 15.34 7.56 19.94
C LYS A 64 16.00 8.42 18.86
N ASP A 65 16.26 7.84 17.70
CA ASP A 65 16.86 8.47 16.53
C ASP A 65 15.86 9.35 15.76
N LYS A 66 14.61 9.43 16.24
CA LYS A 66 13.50 10.21 15.67
C LYS A 66 13.14 9.84 14.22
N VAL A 67 13.45 8.60 13.82
CA VAL A 67 13.08 8.05 12.52
C VAL A 67 11.57 7.82 12.45
N ILE A 68 10.98 7.31 13.55
CA ILE A 68 9.54 7.05 13.65
C ILE A 68 8.91 8.08 14.61
N PRO A 69 7.87 8.83 14.19
CA PRO A 69 7.12 9.71 15.07
C PRO A 69 6.47 8.97 16.24
N VAL A 70 6.48 9.60 17.41
CA VAL A 70 5.99 8.99 18.65
C VAL A 70 5.03 9.91 19.39
N TYR A 71 3.92 9.34 19.86
CA TYR A 71 2.88 10.05 20.59
C TYR A 71 2.83 9.51 22.03
N LYS A 72 2.96 10.42 22.99
CA LYS A 72 2.84 10.09 24.42
C LYS A 72 1.48 10.51 24.91
N ILE A 73 0.66 9.54 25.32
CA ILE A 73 -0.67 9.78 25.90
C ILE A 73 -0.66 9.21 27.32
N GLY A 74 -0.56 10.09 28.31
CA GLY A 74 -0.29 9.71 29.70
C GLY A 74 1.04 8.95 29.80
N ASN A 75 0.99 7.74 30.35
CA ASN A 75 2.16 6.86 30.51
C ASN A 75 2.40 5.93 29.31
N LYS A 76 1.54 5.97 28.29
CA LYS A 76 1.63 5.08 27.12
C LYS A 76 2.35 5.77 25.97
N VAL A 77 3.19 4.99 25.30
CA VAL A 77 3.88 5.36 24.06
C VAL A 77 3.15 4.69 22.90
N LEU A 78 2.63 5.50 21.99
CA LEU A 78 1.81 5.09 20.87
C LEU A 78 2.39 5.62 19.55
N TYR A 79 2.09 4.92 18.46
CA TYR A 79 2.56 5.22 17.12
C TYR A 79 1.38 5.28 16.18
N LYS A 80 1.36 6.24 15.25
CA LYS A 80 0.33 6.23 14.22
C LYS A 80 0.64 5.14 13.21
N ARG A 81 -0.32 4.25 12.96
CA ARG A 81 -0.16 3.18 11.96
C ARG A 81 0.22 3.74 10.59
N SER A 82 -0.50 4.76 10.13
CA SER A 82 -0.28 5.40 8.83
C SER A 82 1.13 5.96 8.66
N GLU A 83 1.69 6.59 9.68
CA GLU A 83 3.05 7.13 9.65
C GLU A 83 4.09 6.00 9.63
N VAL A 84 3.88 4.93 10.38
CA VAL A 84 4.76 3.75 10.40
C VAL A 84 4.76 3.05 9.04
N GLU A 85 3.58 2.83 8.46
CA GLU A 85 3.43 2.21 7.14
C GLU A 85 4.02 3.08 6.03
N GLN A 86 3.82 4.40 6.10
CA GLN A 86 4.42 5.33 5.15
C GLN A 86 5.95 5.25 5.19
N LEU A 87 6.57 5.22 6.36
CA LEU A 87 8.03 5.13 6.50
C LEU A 87 8.58 3.82 5.94
N PHE A 88 7.87 2.71 6.18
CA PHE A 88 8.21 1.40 5.65
C PHE A 88 8.13 1.37 4.11
N ASN A 89 7.02 1.85 3.54
CA ASN A 89 6.82 1.90 2.09
C ASN A 89 7.78 2.87 1.39
N SER A 90 8.26 3.89 2.09
CA SER A 90 9.20 4.89 1.54
C SER A 90 10.66 4.43 1.56
N ASN A 91 10.96 3.17 1.92
CA ASN A 91 12.32 2.64 2.11
C ASN A 91 13.17 3.46 3.10
N LEU A 92 12.54 4.11 4.07
CA LEU A 92 13.23 4.96 5.06
C LEU A 92 13.66 4.18 6.32
N LEU A 93 13.26 2.91 6.42
CA LEU A 93 13.49 1.97 7.52
C LEU A 93 14.24 0.73 7.02
#